data_AF-A0ABC8TMZ5-F1
#
_entry.id   AF-A0ABC8TMZ5-F1
#
_cell.length_a   1.000
_cell.length_b   1.000
_cell.length_c   1.000
_cell.angle_alpha   90.00
_cell.angle_beta   90.00
_cell.angle_gamma   90.00
#
_symmetry.space_group_name_H-M   'P 1'
#
loop_
_entity.id
_entity.type
_entity.pdbx_description
1 polymer ?
#
loop_
_entity_poly.entity_id
_entity_poly.type
_entity_poly.pdbx_seq_one_letter_code
_entity_poly.pdbx_strand_id
1 'polypeptide(L)'
;MWVFYLISLPLTLGMVIFTLKYFAGPYVPRYVYFTVGYTWFCSISVIILVPADIWTTIIGHDNGGISFFWSWSYWSTFLLTWLVVPLIQGYEDAGDFTVMERLKTSVHVNLVFYLAVGSVGLFGLILLITMQKPRFVSHL
;
A
#
# COMPACT_ATOMS: atom_id res chain seq x y z
N MET A 1 9.37 -11.11 -24.92
CA MET A 1 9.10 -10.79 -23.49
C MET A 1 10.07 -11.43 -22.51
N TRP A 2 10.56 -12.67 -22.74
CA TRP A 2 11.52 -13.30 -21.81
C TRP A 2 12.76 -12.45 -21.49
N VAL A 3 13.37 -11.81 -22.51
CA VAL A 3 14.51 -10.90 -22.30
C VAL A 3 14.14 -9.71 -21.42
N PHE A 4 12.94 -9.15 -21.61
CA PHE A 4 12.45 -8.06 -20.76
C PHE A 4 12.31 -8.50 -19.30
N TYR A 5 11.74 -9.67 -19.03
CA TYR A 5 11.63 -10.19 -17.66
C TYR A 5 13.00 -10.50 -17.04
N LEU A 6 13.93 -11.07 -17.82
CA LEU A 6 15.30 -11.37 -17.37
C LEU A 6 16.07 -10.12 -16.93
N ILE A 7 15.77 -8.95 -17.50
CA ILE A 7 16.44 -7.69 -17.16
C ILE A 7 15.65 -6.94 -16.08
N SER A 8 14.33 -6.82 -16.24
CA SER A 8 13.49 -6.00 -15.36
C SER A 8 13.31 -6.59 -13.95
N LEU A 9 13.24 -7.92 -13.80
CA LEU A 9 13.16 -8.55 -12.49
C LEU A 9 14.39 -8.31 -11.61
N PRO A 10 15.63 -8.62 -12.05
CA PRO A 10 16.80 -8.34 -11.22
C PRO A 10 17.03 -6.84 -11.04
N LEU A 11 16.64 -5.99 -12.00
CA LEU A 11 16.70 -4.54 -11.85
C LEU A 11 15.78 -4.05 -10.72
N THR A 12 14.51 -4.44 -10.73
CA THR A 12 13.54 -4.02 -9.71
C THR A 12 13.90 -4.57 -8.33
N LEU A 13 14.27 -5.86 -8.24
CA LEU A 13 14.74 -6.45 -6.98
C LEU A 13 16.04 -5.80 -6.50
N GLY A 14 16.97 -5.51 -7.42
CA GLY A 14 18.22 -4.82 -7.12
C GLY A 14 17.98 -3.42 -6.56
N MET A 15 17.06 -2.65 -7.15
CA MET A 15 16.65 -1.33 -6.65
C MET A 15 16.05 -1.41 -5.25
N VAL A 16 15.15 -2.37 -5.00
CA VAL A 16 14.56 -2.60 -3.67
C VAL A 16 15.63 -2.95 -2.65
N ILE A 17 16.52 -3.92 -2.96
CA ILE A 17 17.57 -4.35 -2.03
C ILE A 17 18.56 -3.21 -1.77
N PHE A 18 18.96 -2.47 -2.80
CA PHE A 18 19.90 -1.36 -2.69
C PHE A 18 19.36 -0.26 -1.80
N THR A 19 18.17 0.24 -2.10
CA THR A 19 17.52 1.27 -1.30
C THR A 19 17.33 0.78 0.13
N LEU A 20 16.96 -0.48 0.31
CA LEU A 20 16.59 -0.96 1.64
C LEU A 20 17.83 -1.15 2.53
N LYS A 21 18.94 -1.60 1.96
CA LYS A 21 20.24 -1.59 2.64
C LYS A 21 20.75 -0.18 2.93
N TYR A 22 20.46 0.78 2.04
CA TYR A 22 20.89 2.16 2.21
C TYR A 22 20.16 2.86 3.37
N PHE A 23 18.85 2.62 3.51
CA PHE A 23 18.03 3.27 4.54
C PHE A 23 17.87 2.47 5.84
N ALA A 24 18.20 1.17 5.87
CA ALA A 24 18.07 0.36 7.06
C ALA A 24 19.11 0.72 8.14
N GLY A 25 18.63 0.99 9.36
CA GLY A 25 19.49 1.12 10.53
C GLY A 25 20.06 -0.22 11.02
N PRO A 26 21.15 -0.22 11.81
CA PRO A 26 21.84 -1.44 12.24
C PRO A 26 21.03 -2.36 13.15
N TYR A 27 19.97 -1.85 13.80
CA TYR A 27 19.15 -2.59 14.77
C TYR A 27 17.68 -2.76 14.33
N VAL A 28 17.40 -2.67 13.03
CA VAL A 28 16.02 -2.83 12.53
C VAL A 28 15.55 -4.28 12.68
N PRO A 29 14.37 -4.53 13.28
CA PRO A 29 13.83 -5.88 13.37
C PRO A 29 13.58 -6.51 12.00
N ARG A 30 13.80 -7.82 11.88
CA ARG A 30 13.71 -8.55 10.61
C ARG A 30 12.33 -8.45 9.95
N TYR A 31 11.23 -8.48 10.72
CA TYR A 31 9.88 -8.35 10.15
C TYR A 31 9.64 -6.96 9.56
N VAL A 32 10.14 -5.89 10.19
CA VAL A 32 10.06 -4.52 9.63
C VAL A 32 10.83 -4.46 8.32
N TYR A 33 12.06 -5.00 8.32
CA TYR A 33 12.92 -5.05 7.13
C TYR A 33 12.23 -5.74 5.95
N PHE A 34 11.61 -6.91 6.17
CA PHE A 34 10.89 -7.62 5.10
C PHE A 34 9.61 -6.91 4.66
N THR A 35 8.82 -6.36 5.59
CA THR A 35 7.60 -5.64 5.25
C THR A 35 7.89 -4.40 4.40
N VAL A 36 8.89 -3.60 4.77
CA VAL A 36 9.29 -2.43 3.99
C VAL A 36 9.79 -2.85 2.60
N GLY A 37 10.59 -3.91 2.53
CA GLY A 37 11.08 -4.43 1.26
C GLY A 37 9.97 -4.89 0.33
N TYR A 38 8.98 -5.58 0.88
CA TYR A 38 7.82 -6.00 0.12
C TYR A 38 6.96 -4.81 -0.33
N THR A 39 6.82 -3.79 0.51
CA THR A 39 6.10 -2.54 0.16
C THR A 39 6.75 -1.83 -1.03
N TRP A 40 8.07 -1.72 -1.03
CA TRP A 40 8.80 -1.11 -2.14
C TRP A 40 8.77 -1.97 -3.39
N PHE A 41 8.84 -3.29 -3.24
CA PHE A 41 8.64 -4.21 -4.36
C PHE A 41 7.25 -4.03 -4.99
N CYS A 42 6.18 -3.97 -4.20
CA CYS A 42 4.83 -3.71 -4.69
C CYS A 42 4.70 -2.36 -5.39
N SER A 43 5.41 -1.33 -4.93
CA SER A 43 5.38 0.01 -5.56
C SER A 43 6.14 0.04 -6.89
N ILE A 44 7.29 -0.63 -6.96
CA ILE A 44 8.17 -0.65 -8.14
C ILE A 44 7.72 -1.71 -9.17
N SER A 45 6.87 -2.67 -8.78
CA SER A 45 6.32 -3.73 -9.66
C SER A 45 5.67 -3.18 -10.93
N VAL A 46 5.16 -1.94 -10.90
CA VAL A 46 4.57 -1.23 -12.04
C VAL A 46 5.51 -1.15 -13.24
N ILE A 47 6.84 -1.10 -13.02
CA ILE A 47 7.86 -1.10 -14.07
C ILE A 47 7.80 -2.38 -14.91
N ILE A 48 7.38 -3.49 -14.30
CA ILE A 48 7.24 -4.80 -14.95
C ILE A 48 5.82 -4.98 -15.49
N LEU A 49 4.82 -4.65 -14.68
CA LEU A 49 3.41 -4.91 -15.00
C LEU A 49 2.92 -4.07 -16.18
N VAL A 50 3.30 -2.79 -16.27
CA VAL A 50 2.79 -1.91 -17.35
C VAL A 50 3.27 -2.35 -18.74
N PRO A 51 4.57 -2.57 -18.99
CA PRO A 51 5.02 -3.05 -20.30
C PRO A 51 4.48 -4.44 -20.65
N ALA A 52 4.32 -5.30 -19.64
CA ALA A 52 3.74 -6.63 -19.82
C ALA A 52 2.27 -6.57 -20.25
N ASP A 53 1.48 -5.68 -19.65
CA ASP A 53 0.06 -5.47 -19.97
C ASP A 53 -0.17 -4.87 -21.37
N ILE A 54 0.66 -3.89 -21.75
CA ILE A 54 0.65 -3.34 -23.11
C ILE A 54 0.97 -4.44 -24.13
N TRP A 55 1.96 -5.28 -23.84
CA TRP A 55 2.35 -6.37 -24.74
C TRP A 55 1.25 -7.41 -24.92
N THR A 56 0.58 -7.85 -23.85
CA THR A 56 -0.52 -8.82 -23.95
C THR A 56 -1.70 -8.25 -24.74
N THR A 57 -1.99 -6.97 -24.55
CA THR A 57 -3.03 -6.25 -25.30
C THR A 57 -2.72 -6.17 -26.79
N ILE A 58 -1.48 -5.86 -27.18
CA ILE A 58 -1.09 -5.75 -28.59
C ILE A 58 -1.19 -7.09 -29.33
N ILE A 59 -0.89 -8.19 -28.65
CA ILE A 59 -0.84 -9.53 -29.28
C ILE A 59 -2.20 -10.23 -29.25
N GLY A 60 -3.18 -9.67 -28.54
CA GLY A 60 -4.50 -10.28 -28.37
C GLY A 60 -4.44 -11.62 -27.64
N HIS A 61 -3.42 -11.81 -26.79
CA HIS A 61 -3.30 -13.01 -25.97
C HIS A 61 -4.12 -12.87 -24.68
N ASP A 62 -4.55 -13.99 -24.11
CA ASP A 62 -5.45 -14.00 -22.96
C ASP A 62 -4.84 -13.27 -21.75
N ASN A 63 -5.57 -12.28 -21.22
CA ASN A 63 -5.08 -11.33 -20.20
C ASN A 63 -5.13 -11.87 -18.75
N GLY A 64 -5.52 -13.14 -18.55
CA GLY A 64 -5.78 -13.69 -17.22
C GLY A 64 -4.59 -13.60 -16.26
N GLY A 65 -3.38 -13.91 -16.75
CA GLY A 65 -2.16 -13.84 -15.94
C GLY A 65 -1.82 -12.43 -15.48
N ILE A 66 -1.89 -11.44 -16.39
CA ILE A 66 -1.60 -10.04 -16.09
C ILE A 66 -2.64 -9.45 -15.13
N SER A 67 -3.93 -9.76 -15.34
CA SER A 67 -5.01 -9.34 -14.44
C SER A 67 -4.82 -9.88 -13.01
N PHE A 68 -4.37 -11.13 -12.87
CA PHE A 68 -4.01 -11.69 -11.56
C PHE A 68 -2.88 -10.90 -10.90
N PHE A 69 -1.80 -10.58 -11.62
CA PHE A 69 -0.69 -9.83 -11.04
C PHE A 69 -1.06 -8.40 -10.66
N TRP A 70 -1.89 -7.72 -11.46
CA TRP A 70 -2.45 -6.41 -11.10
C TRP A 70 -3.31 -6.49 -9.84
N SER A 71 -4.21 -7.47 -9.77
CA SER A 71 -5.06 -7.69 -8.60
C SER A 71 -4.21 -7.98 -7.36
N TRP A 72 -3.20 -8.84 -7.49
CA TRP A 72 -2.27 -9.15 -6.42
C TRP A 72 -1.50 -7.93 -5.95
N SER A 73 -0.91 -7.15 -6.86
CA SER A 73 -0.16 -5.94 -6.50
C SER A 73 -1.07 -4.91 -5.81
N TYR A 74 -2.29 -4.75 -6.30
CA TYR A 74 -3.31 -3.87 -5.71
C TYR A 74 -3.67 -4.30 -4.29
N TRP A 75 -4.11 -5.55 -4.11
CA TRP A 75 -4.56 -6.05 -2.80
C TRP A 75 -3.42 -6.10 -1.78
N SER A 76 -2.21 -6.47 -2.21
CA SER A 76 -1.03 -6.40 -1.35
C SER A 76 -0.76 -4.97 -0.90
N THR A 77 -0.74 -4.00 -1.82
CA THR A 77 -0.51 -2.59 -1.48
C THR A 77 -1.59 -2.07 -0.54
N PHE A 78 -2.85 -2.41 -0.81
CA PHE A 78 -3.97 -2.03 0.03
C PHE A 78 -3.82 -2.56 1.47
N LEU A 79 -3.57 -3.86 1.64
CA LEU A 79 -3.38 -4.46 2.96
C LEU A 79 -2.13 -3.93 3.67
N LEU A 80 -1.05 -3.66 2.93
CA LEU A 80 0.15 -3.07 3.49
C LEU A 80 -0.13 -1.67 4.04
N THR A 81 -0.77 -0.81 3.25
CA THR A 81 -1.05 0.58 3.62
C THR A 81 -2.05 0.69 4.76
N TRP A 82 -3.15 -0.07 4.73
CA TRP A 82 -4.25 0.11 5.68
C TRP A 82 -4.15 -0.77 6.92
N LEU A 83 -3.35 -1.84 6.88
CA LEU A 83 -3.29 -2.80 7.98
C LEU A 83 -1.86 -3.00 8.46
N VAL A 84 -0.98 -3.52 7.60
CA VAL A 84 0.32 -4.04 8.07
C VAL A 84 1.25 -2.92 8.53
N VAL A 85 1.46 -1.88 7.71
CA VAL A 85 2.41 -0.80 8.01
C VAL A 85 1.98 0.00 9.26
N PRO A 86 0.74 0.49 9.39
CA PRO A 86 0.31 1.23 10.58
C PRO A 86 0.34 0.38 11.86
N LEU A 87 0.01 -0.91 11.77
CA LEU A 87 0.08 -1.82 12.91
C LEU A 87 1.52 -2.04 13.37
N ILE A 88 2.47 -2.19 12.44
CA ILE A 88 3.90 -2.33 12.78
C ILE A 88 4.43 -1.03 13.38
N GLN A 89 4.07 0.13 12.82
CA GLN A 89 4.48 1.43 13.38
C GLN A 89 4.00 1.58 14.83
N GLY A 90 2.70 1.38 15.08
CA GLY A 90 2.17 1.45 16.44
C GLY A 90 2.71 0.37 17.39
N TYR A 91 3.12 -0.79 16.87
CA TYR A 91 3.70 -1.87 17.68
C TYR A 91 5.13 -1.55 18.09
N GLU A 92 5.94 -0.98 17.19
CA GLU A 92 7.29 -0.51 17.49
C GLU A 92 7.29 0.71 18.42
N ASP A 93 6.32 1.61 18.26
CA ASP A 93 6.16 2.78 19.12
C ASP A 93 5.61 2.42 20.52
N ALA A 94 4.92 1.28 20.66
CA ALA A 94 4.43 0.81 21.95
C ALA A 94 5.58 0.31 22.84
N GLY A 95 5.82 1.00 23.95
CA GLY A 95 6.84 0.65 24.95
C GLY A 95 6.43 -0.43 25.96
N ASP A 96 5.33 -1.16 25.72
CA ASP A 96 4.84 -2.20 26.62
C ASP A 96 5.79 -3.42 26.65
N PHE A 97 5.94 -4.07 27.81
CA PHE A 97 6.91 -5.16 27.98
C PHE A 97 6.46 -6.49 27.34
N THR A 98 5.16 -6.69 27.13
CA THR A 98 4.59 -7.92 26.56
C THR A 98 4.16 -7.71 25.12
N VAL A 99 4.49 -8.65 24.22
CA VAL A 99 4.11 -8.63 22.79
C VAL A 99 2.61 -8.41 22.59
N MET A 100 1.78 -9.03 23.44
CA MET A 100 0.32 -8.93 23.32
C MET A 100 -0.22 -7.54 23.73
N GLU A 101 0.42 -6.91 24.72
CA GLU A 101 0.06 -5.56 25.16
C GLU A 101 0.43 -4.55 24.08
N ARG A 102 1.65 -4.65 23.52
CA ARG A 102 2.08 -3.81 22.39
C ARG A 102 1.14 -3.90 21.20
N LEU A 103 0.70 -5.10 20.84
CA LEU A 103 -0.23 -5.29 19.72
C LEU A 103 -1.60 -4.66 20.03
N LYS A 104 -2.13 -4.85 21.24
CA LYS A 104 -3.40 -4.24 21.66
C LYS A 104 -3.32 -2.71 21.65
N THR A 105 -2.23 -2.15 22.16
CA THR A 105 -1.96 -0.71 22.15
C THR A 105 -1.89 -0.18 20.72
N SER A 106 -1.13 -0.84 19.84
CA SER A 106 -1.04 -0.49 18.42
C SER A 106 -2.40 -0.50 17.71
N VAL A 107 -3.18 -1.56 17.90
CA VAL A 107 -4.52 -1.68 17.30
C VAL A 107 -5.44 -0.57 17.81
N HIS A 108 -5.41 -0.26 19.10
CA HIS A 108 -6.23 0.79 19.69
C HIS A 108 -5.91 2.16 19.10
N VAL A 109 -4.63 2.52 19.03
CA VAL A 109 -4.18 3.80 18.46
C VAL A 109 -4.57 3.91 16.99
N ASN A 110 -4.33 2.86 16.20
CA ASN A 110 -4.72 2.84 14.79
C ASN A 110 -6.24 2.95 14.60
N LEU A 111 -7.03 2.28 15.44
CA LEU A 111 -8.49 2.37 15.40
C LEU A 111 -8.98 3.80 15.69
N VAL A 112 -8.41 4.46 16.70
CA VAL A 112 -8.75 5.85 17.03
C VAL A 112 -8.37 6.78 15.88
N PHE A 113 -7.22 6.59 15.25
CA PHE A 113 -6.81 7.34 14.06
C PHE A 113 -7.82 7.17 12.91
N TYR A 114 -8.22 5.94 12.60
CA TYR A 114 -9.21 5.68 11.55
C TYR A 114 -10.58 6.26 11.85
N LEU A 115 -11.02 6.23 13.11
CA LEU A 115 -12.27 6.87 13.53
C LEU A 115 -12.19 8.40 13.40
N ALA A 116 -11.05 9.01 13.76
CA ALA A 116 -10.84 10.44 13.60
C ALA A 116 -10.89 10.84 12.12
N VAL A 117 -10.11 10.18 11.26
CA VAL A 117 -10.12 10.43 9.80
C VAL A 117 -11.50 10.19 9.20
N GLY A 118 -12.16 9.10 9.59
CA GLY A 118 -13.52 8.77 9.15
C GLY A 118 -14.55 9.81 9.56
N SER A 119 -14.47 10.34 10.79
CA SER A 119 -15.38 11.39 11.27
C SER A 119 -15.18 12.72 10.54
N VAL A 120 -13.94 13.12 10.28
CA VAL A 120 -13.62 14.32 9.48
C VAL A 120 -14.10 14.15 8.04
N GLY A 121 -13.88 12.98 7.44
CA GLY A 121 -14.38 12.65 6.10
C GLY A 121 -15.91 12.70 6.02
N LEU A 122 -16.60 12.12 7.01
CA LEU A 122 -18.07 12.15 7.10
C LEU A 122 -18.59 13.58 7.25
N PHE A 123 -17.96 14.39 8.10
CA PHE A 123 -18.32 15.79 8.27
C PHE A 123 -18.15 16.58 6.97
N GLY A 124 -17.02 16.41 6.28
CA GLY A 124 -16.77 17.01 4.97
C GLY A 124 -17.79 16.59 3.91
N LEU A 125 -18.18 15.32 3.90
CA LEU A 125 -19.22 14.81 2.99
C LEU A 125 -20.59 15.44 3.27
N ILE A 126 -20.99 15.53 4.54
CA ILE A 126 -22.25 16.18 4.95
C ILE A 126 -22.26 17.65 4.54
N LEU A 127 -21.17 18.38 4.75
CA LEU A 127 -21.03 19.76 4.30
C LEU A 127 -21.17 19.88 2.79
N LEU A 128 -20.49 19.04 2.02
CA LEU A 128 -20.54 19.06 0.55
C LEU A 128 -21.96 18.83 0.03
N ILE A 129 -22.67 17.82 0.57
CA ILE A 129 -24.07 17.54 0.21
C ILE A 129 -24.97 18.74 0.57
N THR A 130 -24.77 19.32 1.76
CA THR A 130 -25.56 20.47 2.22
C THR A 130 -25.32 21.70 1.36
N MET A 131 -24.09 21.93 0.87
CA MET A 131 -23.75 23.05 -0.02
C MET A 131 -24.22 22.86 -1.47
N GLN A 132 -24.41 21.63 -1.93
CA GLN A 132 -25.01 21.35 -3.24
C GLN A 132 -26.52 21.61 -3.24
N LYS A 133 -27.19 21.33 -2.12
CA LYS A 133 -28.65 21.50 -1.98
C LYS A 133 -29.19 22.91 -2.26
N PRO A 134 -28.59 24.03 -1.79
CA PRO A 134 -29.08 25.37 -2.09
C PRO A 134 -28.86 25.79 -3.55
N ARG A 135 -27.86 25.22 -4.25
CA ARG A 135 -27.56 25.55 -5.65
C ARG A 135 -28.56 24.96 -6.65
N PHE A 136 -29.23 23.86 -6.31
CA PHE A 136 -30.25 23.24 -7.17
C PHE A 136 -31.63 23.89 -7.00
N VAL A 137 -31.92 24.44 -5.80
CA VAL A 137 -33.21 25.08 -5.49
C VAL A 137 -33.28 26.52 -6.03
N SER A 138 -32.15 27.20 -6.26
CA SER A 138 -32.12 28.56 -6.81
C SER A 138 -32.27 28.66 -8.34
N HIS A 139 -32.39 27.52 -9.04
CA HIS A 139 -32.54 27.46 -10.51
C HIS A 139 -33.88 26.87 -10.97
N LEU A 140 -34.83 26.70 -10.04
CA LEU A 140 -36.26 26.41 -10.30
C LEU A 140 -37.10 27.62 -9.87
#